data_AF-A0A352DUA4-F1
#
_entry.id   AF-A0A352DUA4-F1
#
_cell.length_a   1.000
_cell.length_b   1.000
_cell.length_c   1.000
_cell.angle_alpha   90.00
_cell.angle_beta   90.00
_cell.angle_gamma   90.00
#
_symmetry.space_group_name_H-M   'P 1'
#
loop_
_entity.id
_entity.type
_entity.pdbx_description
1 polymer ?
#
loop_
_entity_poly.entity_id
_entity_poly.type
_entity_poly.pdbx_seq_one_letter_code
_entity_poly.pdbx_strand_id
1 'polypeptide(L)'
;LGLALAAGDVAGWVTTEVATTHAGLRDLLMDTAIPKRAHDVKRHMLALRTIGLRLAGVSSDTLIAAYLLEAGERNLGLVETA
;
A
#
# COMPACT_ATOMS: atom_id res chain seq x y z
N LEU A 1 9.57 -12.25 -2.02
CA LEU A 1 8.83 -11.04 -1.55
C LEU A 1 8.41 -10.25 -2.79
N GLY A 2 7.29 -9.54 -2.78
CA GLY A 2 6.80 -8.80 -3.95
C GLY A 2 5.79 -7.72 -3.57
N LEU A 3 5.39 -6.92 -4.56
CA LEU A 3 4.43 -5.83 -4.45
C LEU A 3 3.28 -6.08 -5.41
N ALA A 4 2.05 -5.97 -4.92
CA ALA A 4 0.85 -5.96 -5.74
C ALA A 4 0.29 -4.53 -5.81
N LEU A 5 -0.19 -4.14 -6.99
CA LEU A 5 -0.83 -2.85 -7.26
C LEU A 5 -2.09 -3.09 -8.06
N ALA A 6 -3.13 -2.29 -7.78
CA ALA A 6 -4.36 -2.30 -8.54
C ALA A 6 -4.77 -0.86 -8.90
N ALA A 7 -5.25 -0.67 -10.12
CA ALA A 7 -5.75 0.60 -10.62
C ALA A 7 -6.87 0.34 -11.63
N GLY A 8 -8.09 0.81 -11.33
CA GLY A 8 -9.26 0.53 -12.16
C GLY A 8 -9.54 -0.97 -12.23
N ASP A 9 -9.59 -1.50 -13.44
CA ASP A 9 -9.78 -2.92 -13.77
C ASP A 9 -8.47 -3.71 -13.93
N VAL A 10 -7.33 -3.06 -13.72
CA VAL A 10 -6.00 -3.69 -13.85
C VAL A 10 -5.41 -3.97 -12.48
N ALA A 11 -4.88 -5.18 -12.31
CA ALA A 11 -4.04 -5.55 -11.19
C ALA A 11 -2.74 -6.17 -11.70
N GLY A 12 -1.63 -5.86 -11.02
CA GLY A 12 -0.31 -6.35 -11.35
C GLY A 12 0.46 -6.74 -10.10
N TRP A 13 1.27 -7.79 -10.24
CA TRP A 13 2.23 -8.19 -9.22
C TRP A 13 3.64 -8.07 -9.78
N VAL A 14 4.55 -7.55 -8.97
CA VAL A 14 5.96 -7.42 -9.30
C VAL A 14 6.83 -8.01 -8.19
N THR A 15 7.94 -8.61 -8.59
CA THR A 15 8.99 -9.01 -7.65
C THR A 15 9.65 -7.78 -7.02
N THR A 16 10.35 -7.96 -5.90
CA THR A 16 11.18 -6.88 -5.33
C THR A 16 12.29 -6.43 -6.26
N GLU A 17 12.83 -7.33 -7.09
CA GLU A 17 13.84 -6.99 -8.10
C GLU A 17 13.29 -6.00 -9.12
N VAL A 18 12.13 -6.30 -9.70
CA VAL A 18 11.45 -5.38 -10.62
C VAL A 18 11.09 -4.09 -9.88
N ALA A 19 10.60 -4.20 -8.64
CA ALA A 19 10.15 -3.02 -7.89
C ALA A 19 11.27 -2.01 -7.60
N THR A 20 12.49 -2.49 -7.38
CA THR A 20 13.66 -1.66 -7.05
C THR A 20 14.36 -1.10 -8.28
N THR A 21 14.27 -1.78 -9.43
CA THR A 21 14.97 -1.42 -10.67
C THR A 21 14.12 -0.58 -11.63
N HIS A 22 12.79 -0.72 -11.61
CA HIS A 22 11.90 -0.06 -12.55
C HIS A 22 11.61 1.41 -12.16
N ALA A 23 12.18 2.36 -12.91
CA ALA A 23 12.08 3.80 -12.61
C ALA A 23 10.62 4.29 -12.51
N GLY A 24 9.78 3.97 -13.50
CA GLY A 24 8.38 4.42 -13.48
C GLY A 24 7.56 3.90 -12.29
N LEU A 25 7.92 2.75 -11.72
CA LEU A 25 7.25 2.25 -10.52
C LEU A 25 7.69 3.06 -9.29
N ARG A 26 8.98 3.37 -9.19
CA ARG A 26 9.52 4.21 -8.13
C ARG A 26 8.87 5.59 -8.14
N ASP A 27 8.72 6.17 -9.33
CA ASP A 27 8.08 7.47 -9.52
C ASP A 27 6.60 7.41 -9.13
N LEU A 28 5.87 6.39 -9.58
CA LEU A 28 4.48 6.14 -9.18
C LEU A 28 4.32 6.06 -7.66
N LEU A 29 5.17 5.30 -6.96
CA LEU A 29 5.10 5.14 -5.51
C LEU A 29 5.37 6.46 -4.76
N MET A 30 6.20 7.34 -5.31
CA MET A 30 6.61 8.61 -4.69
C MET A 30 5.78 9.82 -5.10
N ASP A 31 4.97 9.72 -6.15
CA ASP A 31 4.15 10.82 -6.62
C ASP A 31 2.99 11.14 -5.65
N THR A 32 3.05 12.30 -4.98
CA THR A 32 2.01 12.75 -4.05
C THR A 32 0.69 13.12 -4.73
N ALA A 33 0.70 13.38 -6.04
CA ALA A 33 -0.50 13.71 -6.82
C ALA A 33 -1.34 12.46 -7.13
N ILE A 34 -0.75 11.27 -7.08
CA ILE A 34 -1.45 10.01 -7.30
C ILE A 34 -1.89 9.44 -5.95
N PRO A 35 -3.20 9.46 -5.61
CA PRO A 35 -3.69 8.97 -4.34
C PRO A 35 -3.59 7.44 -4.26
N LYS A 36 -2.95 6.94 -3.21
CA LYS A 36 -2.91 5.50 -2.89
C LYS A 36 -3.80 5.19 -1.71
N ARG A 37 -4.38 3.99 -1.76
CA ARG A 37 -5.13 3.38 -0.66
C ARG A 37 -4.51 2.03 -0.37
N ALA A 38 -4.44 1.68 0.91
CA ALA A 38 -3.89 0.40 1.36
C ALA A 38 -4.54 0.00 2.68
N HIS A 39 -4.24 -1.21 3.14
CA HIS A 39 -4.56 -1.69 4.46
C HIS A 39 -3.27 -1.79 5.28
N ASP A 40 -3.26 -1.24 6.50
CA ASP A 40 -2.05 -1.16 7.35
C ASP A 40 -0.86 -0.54 6.58
N VAL A 41 -1.07 0.68 6.08
CA VAL A 41 -0.11 1.34 5.19
C VAL A 41 1.24 1.57 5.86
N LYS A 42 1.25 1.71 7.19
CA LYS A 42 2.47 1.82 7.99
C LYS A 42 3.38 0.61 7.78
N ARG A 43 2.82 -0.61 7.78
CA ARG A 43 3.57 -1.84 7.53
C ARG A 43 4.13 -1.88 6.12
N HIS A 44 3.35 -1.45 5.13
CA HIS A 44 3.81 -1.36 3.74
C HIS A 44 4.95 -0.34 3.58
N MET A 45 4.82 0.85 4.19
CA MET A 45 5.87 1.87 4.18
C MET A 45 7.17 1.37 4.80
N LEU A 46 7.09 0.62 5.91
CA LEU A 46 8.28 0.02 6.53
C LEU A 46 8.92 -1.02 5.60
N ALA A 47 8.13 -1.91 5.01
CA ALA A 47 8.61 -2.94 4.09
C ALA A 47 9.26 -2.35 2.82
N LEU A 48 8.70 -1.27 2.26
CA LEU A 48 9.29 -0.58 1.12
C LEU A 48 10.62 0.09 1.47
N ARG A 49 10.70 0.70 2.67
CA ARG A 49 11.94 1.35 3.14
C ARG A 49 13.10 0.38 3.28
N THR A 50 12.86 -0.89 3.63
CA THR A 50 13.94 -1.89 3.74
C THR A 50 14.59 -2.25 2.41
N ILE A 51 13.89 -1.98 1.29
CA ILE A 51 14.39 -2.20 -0.08
C ILE A 51 14.71 -0.88 -0.81
N GLY A 52 14.88 0.22 -0.06
CA GLY A 52 15.26 1.52 -0.62
C GLY A 52 14.14 2.26 -1.35
N LEU A 53 12.90 1.77 -1.27
CA LEU A 53 11.72 2.43 -1.82
C LEU A 53 11.00 3.25 -0.75
N ARG A 54 10.21 4.23 -1.19
CA ARG A 54 9.35 5.03 -0.33
C ARG A 54 7.96 5.12 -0.98
N LEU A 55 6.94 5.26 -0.13
CA LEU A 55 5.56 5.45 -0.54
C LEU A 55 5.08 6.81 -0.06
N ALA A 56 4.51 7.59 -0.96
CA ALA A 56 3.91 8.89 -0.71
C ALA A 56 2.53 8.99 -1.37
N GLY A 57 1.75 10.01 -1.04
CA GLY A 57 0.39 10.18 -1.59
C GLY A 57 -0.63 9.19 -0.99
N VAL A 58 -0.41 8.69 0.23
CA VAL A 58 -1.40 7.86 0.92
C VAL A 58 -2.61 8.73 1.28
N SER A 59 -3.78 8.36 0.77
CA SER A 59 -5.04 9.08 0.94
C SER A 59 -6.02 8.36 1.86
N SER A 60 -5.87 7.05 2.04
CA SER A 60 -6.71 6.23 2.91
C SER A 60 -5.96 4.99 3.39
N ASP A 61 -6.18 4.63 4.64
CA ASP A 61 -5.76 3.37 5.25
C ASP A 61 -7.01 2.65 5.78
N THR A 62 -7.36 1.51 5.21
CA THR A 62 -8.59 0.80 5.58
C THR A 62 -8.54 0.22 6.99
N LEU A 63 -7.36 -0.09 7.54
CA LEU A 63 -7.23 -0.51 8.94
C LEU A 63 -7.61 0.63 9.88
N ILE A 64 -7.11 1.84 9.61
CA ILE A 64 -7.43 3.04 10.42
C ILE A 64 -8.91 3.37 10.27
N ALA A 65 -9.45 3.32 9.05
CA ALA A 65 -10.87 3.57 8.80
C ALA A 65 -11.75 2.59 9.59
N ALA A 66 -11.44 1.29 9.55
CA ALA A 66 -12.19 0.28 10.28
C ALA A 66 -12.07 0.48 11.80
N TYR A 67 -10.88 0.80 12.31
CA TYR A 67 -10.69 1.09 13.74
C TYR A 67 -11.52 2.27 14.22
N LEU A 68 -11.68 3.31 13.40
CA LEU A 68 -12.51 4.47 13.76
C LEU A 68 -14.01 4.14 13.77
N LEU A 69 -14.46 3.20 12.94
CA LEU A 69 -15.86 2.76 12.88
C LEU A 69 -16.19 1.76 13.99
N GLU A 70 -15.28 0.84 14.29
CA GLU A 70 -15.51 -0.31 15.15
C GLU A 70 -14.37 -0.50 16.17
N ALA A 71 -14.08 0.54 16.96
CA ALA A 71 -12.93 0.56 17.88
C ALA A 71 -12.93 -0.57 18.95
N GLY A 72 -14.06 -1.22 19.17
CA GLY A 72 -14.19 -2.38 20.07
C GLY A 72 -13.91 -3.74 19.42
N GLU A 73 -13.82 -3.80 18.10
CA GLU A 73 -13.55 -5.02 17.36
C GLU A 73 -12.06 -5.40 17.48
N ARG A 74 -11.79 -6.69 17.60
CA ARG A 74 -10.43 -7.22 17.79
C ARG A 74 -9.78 -7.64 16.49
N ASN A 75 -10.57 -8.00 15.48
CA ASN A 75 -10.06 -8.41 14.19
C ASN A 75 -10.48 -7.43 13.09
N LEU A 76 -9.56 -6.53 12.74
CA LEU A 76 -9.74 -5.55 11.68
C LEU A 76 -8.85 -5.89 10.49
N GLY A 77 -8.67 -7.18 10.18
CA GLY A 77 -7.90 -7.63 9.02
C GLY A 77 -8.55 -7.23 7.69
N LEU A 78 -7.81 -7.34 6.60
CA LEU A 78 -8.32 -6.96 5.28
C LEU A 78 -9.54 -7.78 4.87
N VAL A 79 -9.62 -9.07 5.23
CA VAL A 79 -10.76 -9.93 4.87
C VAL A 79 -12.03 -9.46 5.57
N GLU A 80 -11.91 -9.00 6.81
CA GLU A 80 -13.00 -8.54 7.66
C GLU A 80 -13.46 -7.11 7.31
N THR A 81 -12.58 -6.32 6.67
CA THR A 81 -12.79 -4.88 6.41
C THR A 81 -12.96 -4.53 4.93
N ALA A 82 -13.00 -5.53 4.04
CA ALA A 82 -13.14 -5.38 2.59
C ALA A 82 -14.59 -5.22 2.13
#